data_AF-A0AAQ1GM24-F1
#
_entry.id   AF-A0AAQ1GM24-F1
#
_cell.length_a   1.000
_cell.length_b   1.000
_cell.length_c   1.000
_cell.angle_alpha   90.00
_cell.angle_beta   90.00
_cell.angle_gamma   90.00
#
_symmetry.space_group_name_H-M   'P 1'
#
loop_
_entity.id
_entity.type
_entity.pdbx_description
1 polymer ?
#
loop_
_entity_poly.entity_id
_entity_poly.type
_entity_poly.pdbx_seq_one_letter_code
_entity_poly.pdbx_strand_id
1 'polypeptide(L)'
;MSRILPRTIDVMLVILGALLPVWINTSNGSRHDTFDGLLVAFAAAFALSVFPACGIYRALQRSSVVRLIAKTLLGWILVQCGSLLLLQLLRRPDVLSGQWFYHWTIASACCLVAWHTLTFVALRVTAKRPVTGPHASATGQSATGALPVYGNNVGRSLKRVFDIVVASLLLFLLSPILVVLAVLVRRDGAPAIFGHLRVGYDGTPFRCFKFRSMVPNAEAVLQELLANDTEARIEWDREHKLKNDVRITTVGKFLRRTSLDELPQLLNVLRGDMSLVGPRPIVVAELPRYGRDAEYYLSVKPGMTGLWQVSGRNNTDYPTRVRLDVSYIRNWSFFRDLHILLKTFDVVLHGRGAY
;
A
#
# COMPACT_ATOMS: atom_id res chain seq x y z
N MET A 1 16.69 19.14 -6.77
CA MET A 1 15.50 19.77 -6.15
C MET A 1 15.97 20.90 -5.26
N SER A 2 15.45 22.12 -5.45
CA SER A 2 15.78 23.26 -4.58
C SER A 2 15.39 22.91 -3.14
N ARG A 3 16.20 23.30 -2.16
CA ARG A 3 15.93 23.07 -0.72
C ARG A 3 14.65 23.77 -0.23
N ILE A 4 14.03 24.57 -1.09
CA ILE A 4 12.88 25.43 -0.84
C ILE A 4 11.57 24.67 -1.04
N LEU A 5 11.49 23.77 -2.02
CA LEU A 5 10.24 23.09 -2.40
C LEU A 5 9.60 22.26 -1.27
N PRO A 6 10.34 21.46 -0.46
CA PRO A 6 9.73 20.73 0.65
C PRO A 6 9.16 21.68 1.71
N ARG A 7 9.86 22.78 1.98
CA ARG A 7 9.47 23.78 2.99
C ARG A 7 8.20 24.53 2.61
N THR A 8 8.08 24.90 1.32
CA THR A 8 6.89 25.57 0.81
C THR A 8 5.66 24.67 0.90
N ILE A 9 5.83 23.37 0.64
CA ILE A 9 4.72 22.42 0.72
C ILE A 9 4.32 22.20 2.18
N ASP A 10 5.28 22.10 3.10
CA ASP A 10 4.97 21.99 4.54
C ASP A 10 4.12 23.16 5.04
N VAL A 11 4.48 24.39 4.66
CA VAL A 11 3.69 25.60 4.98
C VAL A 11 2.29 25.52 4.39
N MET A 12 2.15 25.11 3.12
CA MET A 12 0.84 24.93 2.52
C MET A 12 -0.01 23.89 3.24
N LEU A 13 0.57 22.77 3.67
CA LEU A 13 -0.15 21.73 4.41
C LEU A 13 -0.60 22.21 5.78
N VAL A 14 0.19 23.03 6.48
CA VAL A 14 -0.20 23.66 7.74
C VAL A 14 -1.40 24.60 7.55
N ILE A 15 -1.37 25.43 6.50
CA ILE A 15 -2.44 26.39 6.19
C ILE A 15 -3.71 25.67 5.73
N LEU A 16 -3.61 24.75 4.77
CA LEU A 16 -4.75 24.00 4.23
C LEU A 16 -5.37 23.08 5.29
N GLY A 17 -4.55 22.50 6.17
CA GLY A 17 -5.02 21.72 7.30
C GLY A 17 -5.95 22.50 8.23
N ALA A 18 -5.81 23.83 8.29
CA ALA A 18 -6.64 24.71 9.13
C ALA A 18 -8.05 24.94 8.56
N LEU A 19 -8.22 24.69 7.26
CA LEU A 19 -9.49 24.84 6.54
C LEU A 19 -10.38 23.60 6.65
N LEU A 20 -9.78 22.41 6.83
CA LEU A 20 -10.51 21.14 6.93
C LEU A 20 -11.52 21.12 8.10
N PRO A 21 -11.18 21.57 9.32
CA PRO A 21 -12.14 21.63 10.43
C PRO A 21 -13.24 22.65 10.20
N VAL A 22 -12.95 23.76 9.49
CA VAL A 22 -13.97 24.76 9.13
C VAL A 22 -15.01 24.12 8.23
N TRP A 23 -14.59 23.35 7.22
CA TRP A 23 -15.50 22.63 6.34
C TRP A 23 -16.36 21.59 7.09
N ILE A 24 -15.73 20.76 7.94
CA ILE A 24 -16.43 19.75 8.75
C ILE A 24 -17.46 20.39 9.70
N ASN A 25 -17.14 21.53 10.28
CA ASN A 25 -18.05 22.20 11.23
C ASN A 25 -19.22 22.87 10.52
N THR A 26 -18.98 23.47 9.35
CA THR A 26 -20.06 24.03 8.53
C THR A 26 -21.08 22.97 8.09
N SER A 27 -20.65 21.72 7.87
CA SER A 27 -21.57 20.61 7.56
C SER A 27 -22.41 20.12 8.74
N ASN A 28 -21.97 20.37 9.98
CA ASN A 28 -22.65 19.92 11.20
C ASN A 28 -23.56 20.97 11.84
N GLY A 29 -23.67 22.18 11.25
CA GLY A 29 -24.57 23.23 11.73
C GLY A 29 -24.09 24.04 12.95
N SER A 30 -22.89 23.75 13.46
CA SER A 30 -22.26 24.46 14.58
C SER A 30 -21.49 25.71 14.08
N ARG A 31 -21.99 26.91 14.44
CA ARG A 31 -21.44 28.21 14.02
C ARG A 31 -20.38 28.82 14.96
N HIS A 32 -19.95 28.11 15.99
CA HIS A 32 -19.20 28.71 17.11
C HIS A 32 -17.68 28.47 17.13
N ASP A 33 -17.08 27.78 16.15
CA ASP A 33 -15.62 27.64 16.12
C ASP A 33 -14.98 28.70 15.22
N THR A 34 -14.48 29.76 15.84
CA THR A 34 -13.79 30.85 15.16
C THR A 34 -12.42 30.39 14.65
N PHE A 35 -12.28 30.32 13.33
CA PHE A 35 -10.99 30.19 12.64
C PHE A 35 -10.06 31.34 13.04
N ASP A 36 -8.86 31.03 13.52
CA ASP A 36 -7.85 32.03 13.88
C ASP A 36 -6.72 32.07 12.85
N GLY A 37 -6.81 33.00 11.91
CA GLY A 37 -5.80 33.19 10.87
C GLY A 37 -4.44 33.66 11.41
N LEU A 38 -4.40 34.36 12.55
CA LEU A 38 -3.15 34.84 13.14
C LEU A 38 -2.35 33.66 13.71
N LEU A 39 -3.05 32.75 14.41
CA LEU A 39 -2.45 31.53 14.94
C LEU A 39 -1.92 30.62 13.83
N VAL A 40 -2.68 30.47 12.74
CA VAL A 40 -2.27 29.69 11.56
C VAL A 40 -1.04 30.29 10.90
N ALA A 41 -1.04 31.62 10.71
CA ALA A 41 0.10 32.33 10.12
C ALA A 41 1.36 32.20 10.98
N PHE A 42 1.23 32.33 12.31
CA PHE A 42 2.33 32.11 13.23
C PHE A 42 2.85 30.67 13.16
N ALA A 43 1.97 29.66 13.24
CA ALA A 43 2.36 28.26 13.19
C ALA A 43 3.10 27.91 11.88
N ALA A 44 2.61 28.45 10.75
CA ALA A 44 3.24 28.30 9.45
C ALA A 44 4.63 28.95 9.39
N ALA A 45 4.78 30.17 9.91
CA ALA A 45 6.06 30.86 9.98
C ALA A 45 7.04 30.16 10.93
N PHE A 46 6.55 29.67 12.07
CA PHE A 46 7.37 28.98 13.07
C PHE A 46 7.85 27.62 12.56
N ALA A 47 7.01 26.89 11.80
CA ALA A 47 7.38 25.64 11.15
C ALA A 47 8.59 25.80 10.20
N LEU A 48 8.74 26.94 9.52
CA LEU A 48 9.91 27.23 8.67
C LEU A 48 11.24 27.20 9.44
N SER A 49 11.20 27.44 10.75
CA SER A 49 12.38 27.41 11.63
C SER A 49 12.52 26.06 12.35
N VAL A 50 11.42 25.53 12.90
CA VAL A 50 11.41 24.30 13.69
C VAL A 50 11.71 23.06 12.85
N PHE A 51 11.12 22.92 11.66
CA PHE A 51 11.27 21.71 10.84
C PHE A 51 12.71 21.47 10.36
N PRO A 52 13.46 22.49 9.90
CA PRO A 52 14.90 22.36 9.69
C PRO A 52 15.68 22.00 10.95
N ALA A 53 15.36 22.61 12.10
CA ALA A 53 16.05 22.40 13.37
C ALA A 53 15.89 20.95 13.88
N CYS A 54 14.70 20.36 13.75
CA CYS A 54 14.47 18.93 14.02
C CYS A 54 15.16 17.99 13.01
N GLY A 55 15.73 18.54 11.94
CA GLY A 55 16.46 17.80 10.92
C GLY A 55 15.56 16.93 10.05
N ILE A 56 14.30 17.33 9.83
CA ILE A 56 13.33 16.61 8.99
C ILE A 56 13.87 16.47 7.56
N TYR A 57 14.35 17.55 6.97
CA TYR A 57 14.87 17.53 5.60
C TYR A 57 16.16 16.73 5.44
N ARG A 58 16.97 16.62 6.49
CA ARG A 58 18.13 15.69 6.50
C ARG A 58 17.66 14.24 6.61
N ALA A 59 16.59 14.00 7.39
CA ALA A 59 16.01 12.68 7.55
C ALA A 59 15.40 12.13 6.26
N LEU A 60 14.80 13.00 5.43
CA LEU A 60 14.30 12.66 4.09
C LEU A 60 15.35 11.98 3.20
N GLN A 61 16.63 12.33 3.37
CA GLN A 61 17.71 11.82 2.53
C GLN A 61 18.46 10.63 3.15
N ARG A 62 18.67 10.65 4.48
CA ARG A 62 19.66 9.77 5.12
C ARG A 62 19.11 8.85 6.22
N SER A 63 17.86 9.00 6.64
CA SER A 63 17.32 8.28 7.80
C SER A 63 16.41 7.09 7.41
N SER A 64 15.91 6.36 8.41
CA SER A 64 14.82 5.40 8.26
C SER A 64 13.47 6.12 8.27
N VAL A 65 12.44 5.50 7.68
CA VAL A 65 11.06 6.02 7.68
C VAL A 65 10.57 6.30 9.09
N VAL A 66 10.85 5.39 10.04
CA VAL A 66 10.46 5.54 11.45
C VAL A 66 11.06 6.82 12.06
N ARG A 67 12.35 7.06 11.83
CA ARG A 67 13.04 8.24 12.36
C ARG A 67 12.56 9.53 11.69
N LEU A 68 12.15 9.47 10.43
CA LEU A 68 11.52 10.60 9.72
C LEU A 68 10.15 10.94 10.30
N ILE A 69 9.30 9.94 10.52
CA ILE A 69 7.97 10.12 11.13
C ILE A 69 8.12 10.72 12.53
N ALA A 70 9.00 10.14 13.37
CA ALA A 70 9.26 10.64 14.72
C ALA A 70 9.70 12.12 14.71
N LYS A 71 10.61 12.50 13.80
CA LYS A 71 11.06 13.90 13.67
C LYS A 71 9.98 14.84 13.14
N THR A 72 9.11 14.35 12.26
CA THR A 72 7.97 15.12 11.74
C THR A 72 6.97 15.41 12.85
N LEU A 73 6.61 14.38 13.63
CA LEU A 73 5.71 14.52 14.77
C LEU A 73 6.31 15.41 15.86
N LEU A 74 7.59 15.21 16.21
CA LEU A 74 8.28 16.05 17.19
C LEU A 74 8.30 17.52 16.76
N GLY A 75 8.68 17.78 15.49
CA GLY A 75 8.70 19.13 14.95
C GLY A 75 7.32 19.78 14.97
N TRP A 76 6.27 19.01 14.64
CA TRP A 76 4.90 19.53 14.68
C TRP A 76 4.39 19.79 16.11
N ILE A 77 4.69 18.91 17.06
CA ILE A 77 4.37 19.11 18.49
C ILE A 77 5.04 20.39 19.00
N LEU A 78 6.32 20.62 18.68
CA LEU A 78 7.03 21.84 19.07
C LEU A 78 6.39 23.10 18.48
N VAL A 79 5.95 23.04 17.22
CA VAL A 79 5.21 24.16 16.60
C VAL A 79 3.91 24.43 17.37
N GLN A 80 3.13 23.39 17.69
CA GLN A 80 1.87 23.56 18.42
C GLN A 80 2.06 24.05 19.86
N CYS A 81 3.06 23.53 20.58
CA CYS A 81 3.42 24.05 21.91
C CYS A 81 3.83 25.53 21.84
N GLY A 82 4.61 25.92 20.82
CA GLY A 82 4.98 27.32 20.59
C GLY A 82 3.76 28.21 20.29
N SER A 83 2.82 27.72 19.49
CA SER A 83 1.56 28.41 19.19
C SER A 83 0.70 28.63 20.44
N LEU A 84 0.58 27.61 21.30
CA LEU A 84 -0.13 27.72 22.58
C LEU A 84 0.57 28.68 23.55
N LEU A 85 1.91 28.62 23.62
CA LEU A 85 2.70 29.55 24.43
C LEU A 85 2.51 31.00 23.97
N LEU A 86 2.49 31.25 22.66
CA LEU A 86 2.22 32.58 22.11
C LEU A 86 0.84 33.09 22.55
N LEU A 87 -0.20 32.26 22.50
CA LEU A 87 -1.54 32.65 22.94
C LEU A 87 -1.58 33.00 24.44
N GLN A 88 -0.85 32.24 25.25
CA GLN A 88 -0.70 32.54 26.69
C GLN A 88 0.04 33.87 26.91
N LEU A 89 1.13 34.12 26.19
CA LEU A 89 1.91 35.35 26.28
C LEU A 89 1.10 36.58 25.83
N LEU A 90 0.28 36.43 24.80
CA LEU A 90 -0.63 37.49 24.31
C LEU A 90 -1.87 37.67 25.20
N ARG A 91 -2.00 36.90 26.29
CA ARG A 91 -3.17 36.87 27.19
C ARG A 91 -4.50 36.74 26.41
N ARG A 92 -4.52 35.87 25.39
CA ARG A 92 -5.73 35.58 24.58
C ARG A 92 -6.22 34.14 24.77
N PRO A 93 -6.67 33.74 25.98
CA PRO A 93 -7.13 32.37 26.23
C PRO A 93 -8.46 32.04 25.54
N ASP A 94 -9.32 33.04 25.32
CA ASP A 94 -10.71 32.83 24.84
C ASP A 94 -10.83 32.72 23.31
N VAL A 95 -9.72 32.84 22.58
CA VAL A 95 -9.73 32.85 21.10
C VAL A 95 -9.66 31.43 20.52
N LEU A 96 -9.22 30.45 21.30
CA LEU A 96 -9.01 29.10 20.81
C LEU A 96 -10.25 28.23 21.01
N SER A 97 -10.97 27.92 19.93
CA SER A 97 -11.85 26.74 19.96
C SER A 97 -10.98 25.48 20.11
N GLY A 98 -11.11 24.82 21.26
CA GLY A 98 -10.40 23.57 21.54
C GLY A 98 -10.72 22.47 20.52
N GLN A 99 -11.94 22.44 19.97
CA GLN A 99 -12.33 21.49 18.95
C GLN A 99 -11.66 21.79 17.61
N TRP A 100 -11.73 23.03 17.12
CA TRP A 100 -11.08 23.40 15.86
C TRP A 100 -9.56 23.17 15.91
N PHE A 101 -8.92 23.59 17.01
CA PHE A 101 -7.48 23.43 17.19
C PHE A 101 -7.04 21.97 17.19
N TYR A 102 -7.81 21.10 17.86
CA TYR A 102 -7.56 19.65 17.87
C TYR A 102 -7.65 19.04 16.47
N HIS A 103 -8.73 19.32 15.74
CA HIS A 103 -8.91 18.80 14.38
C HIS A 103 -7.86 19.34 13.41
N TRP A 104 -7.52 20.63 13.51
CA TRP A 104 -6.45 21.24 12.69
C TRP A 104 -5.10 20.57 12.97
N THR A 105 -4.78 20.37 14.25
CA THR A 105 -3.52 19.74 14.68
C THR A 105 -3.38 18.34 14.11
N ILE A 106 -4.44 17.52 14.18
CA ILE A 106 -4.43 16.15 13.67
C ILE A 106 -4.38 16.13 12.14
N ALA A 107 -5.23 16.92 11.48
CA ALA A 107 -5.29 16.97 10.02
C ALA A 107 -3.93 17.35 9.42
N SER A 108 -3.31 18.40 9.95
CA SER A 108 -1.99 18.87 9.51
C SER A 108 -0.89 17.85 9.83
N ALA A 109 -0.93 17.19 11.00
CA ALA A 109 0.03 16.13 11.34
C ALA A 109 -0.02 14.98 10.34
N CYS A 110 -1.22 14.50 10.01
CA CYS A 110 -1.43 13.44 9.03
C CYS A 110 -0.91 13.85 7.64
N CYS A 111 -1.25 15.05 7.19
CA CYS A 111 -0.80 15.59 5.90
C CYS A 111 0.73 15.71 5.83
N LEU A 112 1.38 16.25 6.88
CA LEU A 112 2.84 16.40 6.94
C LEU A 112 3.56 15.05 6.97
N VAL A 113 3.06 14.08 7.76
CA VAL A 113 3.62 12.73 7.79
C VAL A 113 3.46 12.05 6.42
N ALA A 114 2.30 12.16 5.79
CA ALA A 114 2.05 11.62 4.45
C ALA A 114 3.01 12.25 3.44
N TRP A 115 3.10 13.58 3.39
CA TRP A 115 3.99 14.29 2.48
C TRP A 115 5.47 13.93 2.64
N HIS A 116 5.97 13.90 3.87
CA HIS A 116 7.36 13.54 4.14
C HIS A 116 7.65 12.08 3.81
N THR A 117 6.75 11.15 4.12
CA THR A 117 6.93 9.73 3.79
C THR A 117 6.87 9.50 2.28
N LEU A 118 5.96 10.16 1.56
CA LEU A 118 5.91 10.15 0.09
C LEU A 118 7.21 10.68 -0.52
N THR A 119 7.69 11.83 -0.04
CA THR A 119 8.94 12.43 -0.51
C THR A 119 10.13 11.52 -0.22
N PHE A 120 10.20 10.92 0.96
CA PHE A 120 11.24 9.95 1.32
C PHE A 120 11.24 8.74 0.39
N VAL A 121 10.07 8.16 0.12
CA VAL A 121 9.93 7.01 -0.78
C VAL A 121 10.33 7.40 -2.20
N ALA A 122 9.89 8.55 -2.71
CA ALA A 122 10.24 9.05 -4.05
C ALA A 122 11.76 9.23 -4.21
N LEU A 123 12.43 9.80 -3.20
CA LEU A 123 13.89 9.96 -3.18
C LEU A 123 14.63 8.60 -3.13
N ARG A 124 14.08 7.59 -2.45
CA ARG A 124 14.69 6.24 -2.39
C ARG A 124 14.45 5.43 -3.66
N VAL A 125 13.29 5.59 -4.29
CA VAL A 125 12.96 4.95 -5.58
C VAL A 125 13.87 5.48 -6.67
N THR A 126 14.10 6.79 -6.72
CA THR A 126 15.02 7.41 -7.70
C THR A 126 16.50 7.11 -7.40
N ALA A 127 16.86 6.80 -6.16
CA ALA A 127 18.24 6.50 -5.76
C ALA A 127 18.66 5.02 -5.91
N LYS A 128 17.72 4.07 -6.10
CA LYS A 128 18.08 2.67 -6.35
C LYS A 128 18.59 2.50 -7.78
N ARG A 129 19.91 2.35 -7.94
CA ARG A 129 20.49 1.77 -9.16
C ARG A 129 19.99 0.34 -9.35
N PRO A 130 19.83 -0.15 -10.59
CA PRO A 130 19.46 -1.53 -10.85
C PRO A 130 20.47 -2.47 -10.22
N VAL A 131 20.00 -3.47 -9.48
CA VAL A 131 20.82 -4.59 -9.03
C VAL A 131 21.00 -5.50 -10.23
N THR A 132 22.13 -5.36 -10.93
CA THR A 132 22.59 -6.36 -11.89
C THR A 132 23.11 -7.56 -11.11
N GLY A 133 22.27 -8.59 -10.94
CA GLY A 133 22.74 -9.95 -10.65
C GLY A 133 23.05 -10.67 -11.97
N PRO A 134 24.12 -11.48 -12.05
CA PRO A 134 24.35 -12.33 -13.21
C PRO A 134 23.38 -13.53 -13.18
N HIS A 135 23.06 -14.06 -14.35
CA HIS A 135 22.04 -15.09 -14.70
C HIS A 135 20.70 -14.46 -15.13
N ALA A 136 20.23 -14.59 -16.37
CA ALA A 136 20.46 -15.64 -17.36
C ALA A 136 20.52 -15.08 -18.79
N SER A 137 21.57 -15.50 -19.50
CA SER A 137 21.64 -15.54 -20.94
C SER A 137 20.72 -16.66 -21.45
N ALA A 138 19.64 -16.29 -22.14
CA ALA A 138 19.02 -17.14 -23.15
C ALA A 138 18.12 -16.28 -24.07
N THR A 139 18.42 -16.38 -25.36
CA THR A 139 17.59 -16.03 -26.53
C THR A 139 17.29 -14.55 -26.77
N GLY A 140 17.99 -14.01 -27.77
CA GLY A 140 17.73 -12.70 -28.34
C GLY A 140 16.45 -12.66 -29.15
N GLN A 141 15.79 -11.52 -29.06
CA GLN A 141 15.38 -10.70 -30.21
C GLN A 141 15.02 -9.33 -29.65
N SER A 142 15.72 -8.31 -30.13
CA SER A 142 15.38 -6.92 -29.93
C SER A 142 14.03 -6.65 -30.59
N ALA A 143 12.96 -6.64 -29.80
CA ALA A 143 11.67 -6.09 -30.21
C ALA A 143 11.57 -4.65 -29.70
N THR A 144 12.13 -3.73 -30.48
CA THR A 144 11.76 -2.31 -30.49
C THR A 144 10.31 -2.19 -30.96
N GLY A 145 9.38 -2.51 -30.06
CA GLY A 145 7.94 -2.46 -30.28
C GLY A 145 7.23 -2.49 -28.93
N ALA A 146 7.56 -1.54 -28.05
CA ALA A 146 6.91 -1.42 -26.75
C ALA A 146 5.41 -1.16 -26.98
N LEU A 147 4.58 -2.19 -26.74
CA LEU A 147 3.13 -2.06 -26.72
C LEU A 147 2.77 -0.85 -25.81
N PRO A 148 1.87 0.05 -26.26
CA PRO A 148 1.49 1.24 -25.49
C PRO A 148 0.53 0.83 -24.37
N VAL A 149 1.06 0.08 -23.40
CA VAL A 149 0.24 -0.66 -22.42
C VAL A 149 -0.29 0.23 -21.29
N TYR A 150 0.38 1.35 -21.06
CA TYR A 150 -0.23 2.40 -20.27
C TYR A 150 -0.47 3.56 -21.21
N GLY A 151 -1.52 4.34 -20.95
CA GLY A 151 -1.60 5.71 -21.46
C GLY A 151 -0.29 6.45 -21.19
N ASN A 152 -0.09 7.58 -21.89
CA ASN A 152 1.06 8.47 -21.81
C ASN A 152 1.80 8.48 -20.44
N ASN A 153 3.09 8.80 -20.42
CA ASN A 153 3.93 8.76 -19.20
C ASN A 153 3.32 9.42 -17.94
N VAL A 154 2.40 10.38 -18.14
CA VAL A 154 1.56 11.00 -17.11
C VAL A 154 0.65 9.98 -16.41
N GLY A 155 -0.08 9.14 -17.15
CA GLY A 155 -0.96 8.12 -16.60
C GLY A 155 -0.22 7.10 -15.72
N ARG A 156 0.96 6.64 -16.14
CA ARG A 156 1.82 5.75 -15.33
C ARG A 156 2.23 6.41 -14.00
N SER A 157 2.63 7.67 -14.09
CA SER A 157 3.08 8.44 -12.93
C SER A 157 1.91 8.69 -11.96
N LEU A 158 0.75 9.06 -12.48
CA LEU A 158 -0.48 9.25 -11.70
C LEU A 158 -0.88 7.96 -10.98
N LYS A 159 -0.92 6.83 -11.69
CA LYS A 159 -1.19 5.52 -11.10
C LYS A 159 -0.21 5.20 -9.98
N ARG A 160 1.09 5.45 -10.20
CA ARG A 160 2.11 5.18 -9.19
C ARG A 160 1.96 6.04 -7.94
N VAL A 161 1.69 7.33 -8.11
CA VAL A 161 1.45 8.24 -6.98
C VAL A 161 0.21 7.78 -6.21
N PHE A 162 -0.88 7.48 -6.91
CA PHE A 162 -2.10 6.96 -6.31
C PHE A 162 -1.86 5.67 -5.52
N ASP A 163 -1.15 4.70 -6.10
CA ASP A 163 -0.79 3.44 -5.45
C ASP A 163 -0.04 3.67 -4.13
N ILE A 164 0.95 4.57 -4.12
CA ILE A 164 1.75 4.85 -2.91
C ILE A 164 0.89 5.57 -1.86
N VAL A 165 0.10 6.57 -2.26
CA VAL A 165 -0.75 7.35 -1.34
C VAL A 165 -1.77 6.43 -0.67
N VAL A 166 -2.52 5.66 -1.46
CA VAL A 166 -3.58 4.79 -0.94
C VAL A 166 -2.98 3.63 -0.15
N ALA A 167 -1.89 3.01 -0.60
CA ALA A 167 -1.25 1.95 0.19
C ALA A 167 -0.68 2.46 1.51
N SER A 168 -0.12 3.67 1.54
CA SER A 168 0.39 4.29 2.78
C SER A 168 -0.74 4.59 3.74
N LEU A 169 -1.86 5.14 3.23
CA LEU A 169 -3.05 5.40 4.02
C LEU A 169 -3.65 4.10 4.59
N LEU A 170 -3.81 3.07 3.77
CA LEU A 170 -4.32 1.77 4.21
C LEU A 170 -3.40 1.13 5.26
N LEU A 171 -2.07 1.16 5.05
CA LEU A 171 -1.12 0.65 6.05
C LEU A 171 -1.21 1.42 7.36
N PHE A 172 -1.36 2.74 7.32
CA PHE A 172 -1.51 3.56 8.52
C PHE A 172 -2.81 3.23 9.28
N LEU A 173 -3.95 3.28 8.59
CA LEU A 173 -5.27 3.02 9.17
C LEU A 173 -5.42 1.59 9.69
N LEU A 174 -4.89 0.61 8.94
CA LEU A 174 -4.97 -0.81 9.30
C LEU A 174 -3.82 -1.26 10.21
N SER A 175 -2.86 -0.38 10.53
CA SER A 175 -1.69 -0.77 11.34
C SER A 175 -2.04 -1.45 12.68
N PRO A 176 -3.07 -1.03 13.45
CA PRO A 176 -3.41 -1.71 14.70
C PRO A 176 -3.87 -3.15 14.43
N ILE A 177 -4.70 -3.35 13.40
CA ILE A 177 -5.21 -4.67 13.00
C ILE A 177 -4.06 -5.54 12.50
N LEU A 178 -3.17 -5.00 11.66
CA LEU A 178 -2.00 -5.72 11.14
C LEU A 178 -1.08 -6.22 12.27
N VAL A 179 -0.88 -5.42 13.32
CA VAL A 179 -0.10 -5.81 14.49
C VAL A 179 -0.80 -6.94 15.25
N VAL A 180 -2.11 -6.84 15.49
CA VAL A 180 -2.88 -7.91 16.16
C VAL A 180 -2.81 -9.22 15.36
N LEU A 181 -3.06 -9.18 14.05
CA LEU A 181 -2.97 -10.35 13.18
C LEU A 181 -1.55 -10.94 13.19
N ALA A 182 -0.52 -10.08 13.13
CA ALA A 182 0.87 -10.53 13.20
C ALA A 182 1.16 -11.27 14.52
N VAL A 183 0.68 -10.77 15.66
CA VAL A 183 0.83 -11.44 16.96
C VAL A 183 0.11 -12.78 16.98
N LEU A 184 -1.14 -12.84 16.49
CA LEU A 184 -1.92 -14.08 16.43
C LEU A 184 -1.21 -15.15 15.61
N VAL A 185 -0.72 -14.81 14.41
CA VAL A 185 0.01 -15.74 13.54
C VAL A 185 1.38 -16.11 14.12
N ARG A 186 2.04 -15.21 14.86
CA ARG A 186 3.33 -15.49 15.50
C ARG A 186 3.23 -16.57 16.57
N ARG A 187 2.07 -16.71 17.23
CA ARG A 187 1.81 -17.75 18.24
C ARG A 187 1.91 -19.16 17.67
N ASP A 188 1.71 -19.33 16.35
CA ASP A 188 1.92 -20.60 15.64
C ASP A 188 3.43 -20.93 15.42
N GLY A 189 4.34 -20.37 16.23
CA GLY A 189 5.75 -20.81 16.33
C GLY A 189 6.76 -20.32 15.27
N ALA A 190 6.38 -19.46 14.31
CA ALA A 190 7.31 -18.97 13.26
C ALA A 190 6.97 -17.54 12.81
N PRO A 191 7.73 -16.94 11.87
CA PRO A 191 7.47 -15.58 11.39
C PRO A 191 6.03 -15.39 10.90
N ALA A 192 5.43 -14.25 11.25
CA ALA A 192 4.05 -13.95 10.88
C ALA A 192 3.88 -13.66 9.39
N ILE A 193 4.90 -13.04 8.77
CA ILE A 193 4.90 -12.68 7.35
C ILE A 193 5.84 -13.62 6.61
N PHE A 194 5.35 -14.18 5.51
CA PHE A 194 6.14 -14.97 4.56
C PHE A 194 6.10 -14.32 3.18
N GLY A 195 7.15 -14.51 2.38
CA GLY A 195 7.23 -14.00 1.01
C GLY A 195 7.29 -15.13 0.00
N HIS A 196 6.28 -15.23 -0.86
CA HIS A 196 6.25 -16.21 -1.95
C HIS A 196 6.87 -15.62 -3.22
N LEU A 197 7.73 -16.37 -3.90
CA LEU A 197 8.33 -15.89 -5.15
C LEU A 197 7.28 -15.84 -6.26
N ARG A 198 7.17 -14.70 -6.93
CA ARG A 198 6.21 -14.43 -8.00
C ARG A 198 6.89 -13.68 -9.14
N VAL A 199 6.33 -13.81 -10.34
CA VAL A 199 6.79 -13.09 -11.54
C VAL A 199 6.29 -11.65 -11.46
N GLY A 200 7.19 -10.68 -11.51
CA GLY A 200 6.89 -9.25 -11.50
C GLY A 200 6.95 -8.62 -12.89
N TYR A 201 6.98 -7.28 -12.89
CA TYR A 201 7.18 -6.48 -14.10
C TYR A 201 8.49 -6.86 -14.80
N ASP A 202 8.46 -6.94 -16.13
CA ASP A 202 9.59 -7.30 -16.98
C ASP A 202 10.21 -8.66 -16.59
N GLY A 203 9.39 -9.57 -16.06
CA GLY A 203 9.82 -10.89 -15.60
C GLY A 203 10.64 -10.89 -14.31
N THR A 204 10.90 -9.72 -13.72
CA THR A 204 11.73 -9.61 -12.51
C THR A 204 11.03 -10.30 -11.34
N PRO A 205 11.62 -11.34 -10.73
CA PRO A 205 10.98 -12.06 -9.64
C PRO A 205 10.99 -11.22 -8.36
N PHE A 206 9.91 -11.30 -7.58
CA PHE A 206 9.80 -10.62 -6.28
C PHE A 206 9.13 -11.48 -5.23
N ARG A 207 9.36 -11.14 -3.95
CA ARG A 207 8.71 -11.79 -2.81
C ARG A 207 7.37 -11.12 -2.54
N CYS A 208 6.29 -11.77 -2.93
CA CYS A 208 4.91 -11.37 -2.63
C CYS A 208 4.58 -11.72 -1.18
N PHE A 209 4.40 -10.70 -0.34
CA PHE A 209 4.22 -10.87 1.10
C PHE A 209 2.81 -11.28 1.47
N LYS A 210 2.68 -12.21 2.42
CA LYS A 210 1.40 -12.60 3.01
C LYS A 210 1.57 -12.93 4.48
N PHE A 211 0.49 -12.88 5.25
CA PHE A 211 0.49 -13.54 6.54
C PHE A 211 0.56 -15.05 6.33
N ARG A 212 1.36 -15.70 7.16
CA ARG A 212 1.43 -17.16 7.20
C ARG A 212 0.08 -17.69 7.68
N SER A 213 -0.54 -18.53 6.85
CA SER A 213 -1.82 -19.17 7.16
C SER A 213 -1.68 -20.68 7.39
N MET A 214 -0.46 -21.21 7.26
CA MET A 214 -0.15 -22.64 7.36
C MET A 214 0.87 -22.89 8.47
N VAL A 215 0.86 -24.11 9.00
CA VAL A 215 1.85 -24.58 9.98
C VAL A 215 3.29 -24.46 9.43
N PRO A 216 4.32 -24.21 10.26
CA PRO A 216 5.69 -24.00 9.76
C PRO A 216 6.25 -25.18 8.95
N ASN A 217 5.82 -26.41 9.26
CA ASN A 217 6.22 -27.66 8.61
C ASN A 217 5.19 -28.15 7.56
N ALA A 218 4.48 -27.23 6.89
CA ALA A 218 3.38 -27.55 5.97
C ALA A 218 3.74 -28.57 4.87
N GLU A 219 4.97 -28.55 4.36
CA GLU A 219 5.40 -29.52 3.33
C GLU A 219 5.49 -30.94 3.87
N ALA A 220 6.09 -31.12 5.06
CA ALA A 220 6.18 -32.44 5.70
C ALA A 220 4.77 -32.99 6.02
N VAL A 221 3.89 -32.13 6.54
CA VAL A 221 2.49 -32.49 6.81
C VAL A 221 1.73 -32.87 5.53
N LEU A 222 2.01 -32.19 4.40
CA LEU A 222 1.43 -32.58 3.11
C LEU A 222 1.90 -33.97 2.71
N GLN A 223 3.21 -34.23 2.75
CA GLN A 223 3.78 -35.50 2.33
C GLN A 223 3.27 -36.66 3.17
N GLU A 224 3.18 -36.48 4.49
CA GLU A 224 2.62 -37.47 5.40
C GLU A 224 1.14 -37.74 5.11
N LEU A 225 0.34 -36.70 4.85
CA LEU A 225 -1.07 -36.86 4.48
C LEU A 225 -1.21 -37.62 3.14
N LEU A 226 -0.49 -37.22 2.11
CA LEU A 226 -0.56 -37.84 0.78
C LEU A 226 0.02 -39.27 0.74
N ALA A 227 0.81 -39.66 1.74
CA ALA A 227 1.31 -41.02 1.91
C ALA A 227 0.30 -41.93 2.62
N ASN A 228 -0.51 -41.36 3.51
CA ASN A 228 -1.41 -42.12 4.39
C ASN A 228 -2.90 -42.03 3.98
N ASP A 229 -3.26 -41.11 3.09
CA ASP A 229 -4.64 -40.89 2.64
C ASP A 229 -4.73 -40.88 1.10
N THR A 230 -5.27 -41.98 0.55
CA THR A 230 -5.46 -42.17 -0.89
C THR A 230 -6.46 -41.19 -1.50
N GLU A 231 -7.51 -40.81 -0.76
CA GLU A 231 -8.51 -39.84 -1.23
C GLU A 231 -7.90 -38.44 -1.33
N ALA A 232 -7.13 -38.03 -0.31
CA ALA A 232 -6.40 -36.78 -0.32
C ALA A 232 -5.36 -36.74 -1.46
N ARG A 233 -4.71 -37.88 -1.76
CA ARG A 233 -3.79 -38.00 -2.90
C ARG A 233 -4.50 -37.79 -4.24
N ILE A 234 -5.63 -38.47 -4.47
CA ILE A 234 -6.42 -38.32 -5.70
C ILE A 234 -6.90 -36.87 -5.86
N GLU A 235 -7.38 -36.24 -4.78
CA GLU A 235 -7.80 -34.84 -4.82
C GLU A 235 -6.63 -33.89 -5.15
N TRP A 236 -5.47 -34.10 -4.53
CA TRP A 236 -4.27 -33.29 -4.76
C TRP A 236 -3.72 -33.41 -6.19
N ASP A 237 -3.70 -34.62 -6.75
CA ASP A 237 -3.20 -34.84 -8.10
C ASP A 237 -4.12 -34.20 -9.16
N ARG A 238 -5.43 -34.12 -8.88
CA ARG A 238 -6.41 -33.46 -9.76
C ARG A 238 -6.38 -31.93 -9.66
N GLU A 239 -6.41 -31.40 -8.44
CA GLU A 239 -6.70 -29.96 -8.21
C GLU A 239 -5.49 -29.16 -7.69
N HIS A 240 -4.44 -29.86 -7.25
CA HIS A 240 -3.32 -29.30 -6.47
C HIS A 240 -3.78 -28.48 -5.26
N LYS A 241 -4.95 -28.84 -4.71
CA LYS A 241 -5.61 -28.22 -3.57
C LYS A 241 -6.45 -29.25 -2.84
N LEU A 242 -6.44 -29.19 -1.51
CA LEU A 242 -7.29 -30.03 -0.66
C LEU A 242 -8.47 -29.19 -0.16
N LYS A 243 -9.68 -29.76 -0.13
CA LYS A 243 -10.85 -29.08 0.47
C LYS A 243 -10.67 -28.88 1.98
N ASN A 244 -10.22 -29.93 2.66
CA ASN A 244 -9.95 -29.91 4.11
C ASN A 244 -8.44 -29.99 4.35
N ASP A 245 -7.74 -28.88 4.07
CA ASP A 245 -6.30 -28.83 4.22
C ASP A 245 -5.88 -28.68 5.69
N VAL A 246 -5.40 -29.79 6.28
CA VAL A 246 -4.93 -29.89 7.67
C VAL A 246 -3.73 -28.98 7.97
N ARG A 247 -3.04 -28.48 6.94
CA ARG A 247 -1.90 -27.58 7.11
C ARG A 247 -2.33 -26.18 7.49
N ILE A 248 -3.59 -25.80 7.25
CA ILE A 248 -4.10 -24.45 7.51
C ILE A 248 -4.44 -24.32 9.00
N THR A 249 -3.83 -23.35 9.69
CA THR A 249 -4.10 -23.10 11.11
C THR A 249 -5.50 -22.49 11.31
N THR A 250 -6.05 -22.54 12.52
CA THR A 250 -7.36 -21.92 12.82
C THR A 250 -7.38 -20.42 12.50
N VAL A 251 -6.31 -19.70 12.88
CA VAL A 251 -6.11 -18.30 12.48
C VAL A 251 -5.95 -18.18 10.97
N GLY A 252 -5.22 -19.10 10.34
CA GLY A 252 -5.05 -19.17 8.90
C GLY A 252 -6.37 -19.31 8.12
N LYS A 253 -7.32 -20.11 8.61
CA LYS A 253 -8.66 -20.26 8.02
C LYS A 253 -9.40 -18.93 8.05
N PHE A 254 -9.38 -18.23 9.19
CA PHE A 254 -9.97 -16.90 9.31
C PHE A 254 -9.34 -15.89 8.34
N LEU A 255 -8.00 -15.86 8.26
CA LEU A 255 -7.25 -14.96 7.38
C LEU A 255 -7.59 -15.18 5.90
N ARG A 256 -7.62 -16.44 5.45
CA ARG A 256 -7.93 -16.78 4.05
C ARG A 256 -9.36 -16.43 3.68
N ARG A 257 -10.33 -16.77 4.55
CA ARG A 257 -11.76 -16.48 4.32
C ARG A 257 -12.02 -14.97 4.17
N THR A 258 -11.33 -14.17 4.96
CA THR A 258 -11.47 -12.71 4.97
C THR A 258 -10.51 -12.00 4.00
N SER A 259 -9.64 -12.75 3.31
CA SER A 259 -8.53 -12.22 2.49
C SER A 259 -7.57 -11.30 3.25
N LEU A 260 -7.59 -11.34 4.59
CA LEU A 260 -6.69 -10.54 5.44
C LEU A 260 -5.24 -11.02 5.35
N ASP A 261 -5.00 -12.27 4.90
CA ASP A 261 -3.66 -12.80 4.66
C ASP A 261 -2.89 -12.00 3.59
N GLU A 262 -3.59 -11.30 2.69
CA GLU A 262 -2.98 -10.56 1.58
C GLU A 262 -2.62 -9.11 1.94
N LEU A 263 -3.03 -8.58 3.10
CA LEU A 263 -2.74 -7.19 3.48
C LEU A 263 -1.23 -6.83 3.53
N PRO A 264 -0.30 -7.73 3.91
CA PRO A 264 1.14 -7.44 3.81
C PRO A 264 1.63 -7.08 2.40
N GLN A 265 0.89 -7.42 1.34
CA GLN A 265 1.20 -7.02 -0.04
C GLN A 265 1.18 -5.50 -0.24
N LEU A 266 0.53 -4.72 0.65
CA LEU A 266 0.62 -3.25 0.63
C LEU A 266 2.09 -2.79 0.74
N LEU A 267 2.94 -3.54 1.44
CA LEU A 267 4.38 -3.28 1.47
C LEU A 267 5.05 -3.49 0.10
N ASN A 268 4.61 -4.47 -0.69
CA ASN A 268 5.07 -4.66 -2.07
C ASN A 268 4.62 -3.51 -2.98
N VAL A 269 3.41 -2.98 -2.77
CA VAL A 269 2.93 -1.79 -3.47
C VAL A 269 3.84 -0.59 -3.15
N LEU A 270 4.14 -0.33 -1.88
CA LEU A 270 5.07 0.74 -1.51
C LEU A 270 6.48 0.55 -2.10
N ARG A 271 7.00 -0.69 -2.10
CA ARG A 271 8.30 -1.04 -2.69
C ARG A 271 8.33 -0.88 -4.21
N GLY A 272 7.17 -0.92 -4.85
CA GLY A 272 7.04 -0.84 -6.30
C GLY A 272 7.16 -2.18 -7.01
N ASP A 273 7.11 -3.29 -6.27
CA ASP A 273 7.05 -4.64 -6.86
C ASP A 273 5.63 -4.91 -7.42
N MET A 274 4.62 -4.32 -6.78
CA MET A 274 3.21 -4.46 -7.13
C MET A 274 2.52 -3.09 -7.29
N SER A 275 1.31 -3.15 -7.82
CA SER A 275 0.33 -2.06 -7.91
C SER A 275 -0.91 -2.44 -7.07
N LEU A 276 -1.78 -1.48 -6.74
CA LEU A 276 -3.07 -1.82 -6.11
C LEU A 276 -3.95 -2.61 -7.08
N VAL A 277 -3.99 -2.18 -8.34
CA VAL A 277 -4.74 -2.82 -9.43
C VAL A 277 -3.79 -3.29 -10.53
N GLY A 278 -3.94 -4.55 -10.95
CA GLY A 278 -3.14 -5.20 -11.99
C GLY A 278 -3.43 -6.70 -12.09
N PRO A 279 -2.80 -7.41 -13.04
CA PRO A 279 -2.89 -8.87 -13.12
C PRO A 279 -2.48 -9.56 -11.82
N ARG A 280 -3.06 -10.70 -11.49
CA ARG A 280 -2.67 -11.41 -10.26
C ARG A 280 -1.23 -11.90 -10.36
N PRO A 281 -0.40 -11.74 -9.30
CA PRO A 281 0.95 -12.29 -9.30
C PRO A 281 0.94 -13.82 -9.40
N ILE A 282 1.52 -14.35 -10.48
CA ILE A 282 1.61 -15.79 -10.76
C ILE A 282 2.98 -16.36 -10.38
N VAL A 283 3.09 -17.68 -10.20
CA VAL A 283 4.42 -18.33 -10.10
C VAL A 283 5.05 -18.50 -11.47
N VAL A 284 6.36 -18.72 -11.51
CA VAL A 284 7.10 -18.97 -12.77
C VAL A 284 6.50 -20.15 -13.55
N ALA A 285 6.10 -21.22 -12.87
CA ALA A 285 5.47 -22.39 -13.49
C ALA A 285 4.11 -22.10 -14.17
N GLU A 286 3.46 -21.00 -13.82
CA GLU A 286 2.20 -20.58 -14.43
C GLU A 286 2.41 -19.72 -15.69
N LEU A 287 3.58 -19.10 -15.86
CA LEU A 287 3.86 -18.19 -16.97
C LEU A 287 3.69 -18.84 -18.36
N PRO A 288 4.09 -20.10 -18.61
CA PRO A 288 3.84 -20.75 -19.90
C PRO A 288 2.36 -20.86 -20.28
N ARG A 289 1.44 -20.82 -19.29
CA ARG A 289 -0.01 -20.88 -19.53
C ARG A 289 -0.56 -19.61 -20.17
N TYR A 290 0.18 -18.50 -20.13
CA TYR A 290 -0.18 -17.27 -20.86
C TYR A 290 0.12 -17.38 -22.36
N GLY A 291 0.96 -18.32 -22.79
CA GLY A 291 1.30 -18.52 -24.20
C GLY A 291 1.78 -17.22 -24.86
N ARG A 292 1.12 -16.83 -25.96
CA ARG A 292 1.44 -15.60 -26.71
C ARG A 292 1.11 -14.32 -25.92
N ASP A 293 0.21 -14.39 -24.95
CA ASP A 293 -0.22 -13.24 -24.15
C ASP A 293 0.72 -12.93 -22.97
N ALA A 294 1.82 -13.68 -22.81
CA ALA A 294 2.78 -13.47 -21.72
C ALA A 294 3.40 -12.06 -21.75
N GLU A 295 3.60 -11.49 -22.94
CA GLU A 295 4.10 -10.12 -23.10
C GLU A 295 3.21 -9.07 -22.41
N TYR A 296 1.89 -9.26 -22.42
CA TYR A 296 0.96 -8.37 -21.73
C TYR A 296 1.18 -8.46 -20.22
N TYR A 297 1.23 -9.66 -19.67
CA TYR A 297 1.48 -9.84 -18.23
C TYR A 297 2.78 -9.17 -17.78
N LEU A 298 3.87 -9.36 -18.54
CA LEU A 298 5.19 -8.84 -18.21
C LEU A 298 5.31 -7.32 -18.40
N SER A 299 4.44 -6.72 -19.21
CA SER A 299 4.45 -5.28 -19.49
C SER A 299 3.88 -4.39 -18.38
N VAL A 300 3.31 -4.98 -17.32
CA VAL A 300 2.70 -4.26 -16.19
C VAL A 300 3.14 -4.82 -14.84
N LYS A 301 2.98 -4.02 -13.78
CA LYS A 301 3.15 -4.54 -12.42
C LYS A 301 1.94 -5.39 -12.02
N PRO A 302 2.14 -6.57 -11.40
CA PRO A 302 1.06 -7.32 -10.81
C PRO A 302 0.29 -6.51 -9.75
N GLY A 303 -0.99 -6.80 -9.61
CA GLY A 303 -1.92 -6.13 -8.70
C GLY A 303 -2.24 -6.94 -7.46
N MET A 304 -2.56 -6.24 -6.36
CA MET A 304 -3.25 -6.87 -5.22
C MET A 304 -4.65 -7.34 -5.65
N THR A 305 -5.39 -6.48 -6.35
CA THR A 305 -6.63 -6.80 -7.03
C THR A 305 -6.50 -6.58 -8.54
N GLY A 306 -7.48 -7.00 -9.31
CA GLY A 306 -7.47 -6.95 -10.76
C GLY A 306 -8.82 -7.35 -11.34
N LEU A 307 -8.96 -7.19 -12.66
CA LEU A 307 -10.24 -7.39 -13.33
C LEU A 307 -10.76 -8.81 -13.14
N TRP A 308 -9.91 -9.83 -13.27
CA TRP A 308 -10.34 -11.21 -13.07
C TRP A 308 -10.77 -11.47 -11.61
N GLN A 309 -10.09 -10.88 -10.62
CA GLN A 309 -10.43 -11.02 -9.20
C GLN A 309 -11.84 -10.50 -8.89
N VAL A 310 -12.32 -9.49 -9.63
CA VAL A 310 -13.66 -8.90 -9.41
C VAL A 310 -14.74 -9.40 -10.37
N SER A 311 -14.36 -10.08 -11.46
CA SER A 311 -15.29 -10.53 -12.51
C SER A 311 -15.81 -11.97 -12.35
N GLY A 312 -15.20 -12.81 -11.51
CA GLY A 312 -15.70 -14.20 -11.33
C GLY A 312 -14.91 -15.11 -10.38
N ARG A 313 -13.72 -14.71 -9.90
CA ARG A 313 -12.84 -15.51 -9.01
C ARG A 313 -12.77 -16.99 -9.42
N ASN A 314 -12.98 -17.91 -8.48
CA ASN A 314 -12.73 -19.35 -8.64
C ASN A 314 -13.60 -20.05 -9.70
N ASN A 315 -14.70 -19.42 -10.17
CA ASN A 315 -15.58 -20.01 -11.19
C ASN A 315 -15.14 -19.73 -12.63
N THR A 316 -13.97 -19.09 -12.82
CA THR A 316 -13.39 -18.83 -14.14
C THR A 316 -12.26 -19.80 -14.44
N ASP A 317 -12.31 -20.42 -15.63
CA ASP A 317 -11.22 -21.23 -16.16
C ASP A 317 -9.94 -20.39 -16.38
N TYR A 318 -8.79 -21.05 -16.45
CA TYR A 318 -7.51 -20.35 -16.58
C TYR A 318 -7.42 -19.47 -17.84
N PRO A 319 -7.88 -19.94 -19.03
CA PRO A 319 -7.89 -19.12 -20.24
C PRO A 319 -8.73 -17.84 -20.09
N THR A 320 -9.88 -17.90 -19.42
CA THR A 320 -10.69 -16.69 -19.16
C THR A 320 -9.95 -15.69 -18.29
N ARG A 321 -9.19 -16.16 -17.29
CA ARG A 321 -8.36 -15.27 -16.45
C ARG A 321 -7.33 -14.53 -17.28
N VAL A 322 -6.61 -15.23 -18.15
CA VAL A 322 -5.64 -14.62 -19.08
C VAL A 322 -6.33 -13.58 -19.97
N ARG A 323 -7.50 -13.89 -20.55
CA ARG A 323 -8.27 -12.93 -21.36
C ARG A 323 -8.69 -11.69 -20.57
N LEU A 324 -9.07 -11.84 -19.29
CA LEU A 324 -9.44 -10.71 -18.43
C LEU A 324 -8.22 -9.85 -18.08
N ASP A 325 -7.07 -10.46 -17.79
CA ASP A 325 -5.82 -9.73 -17.59
C ASP A 325 -5.43 -8.96 -18.85
N VAL A 326 -5.42 -9.60 -20.02
CA VAL A 326 -5.11 -8.94 -21.30
C VAL A 326 -6.11 -7.82 -21.61
N SER A 327 -7.40 -8.03 -21.37
CA SER A 327 -8.44 -7.01 -21.55
C SER A 327 -8.26 -5.82 -20.62
N TYR A 328 -7.87 -6.05 -19.36
CA TYR A 328 -7.53 -4.98 -18.43
C TYR A 328 -6.36 -4.15 -18.95
N ILE A 329 -5.30 -4.82 -19.40
CA ILE A 329 -4.06 -4.22 -19.88
C ILE A 329 -4.31 -3.39 -21.15
N ARG A 330 -5.01 -3.96 -22.14
CA ARG A 330 -5.32 -3.28 -23.41
C ARG A 330 -6.24 -2.07 -23.24
N ASN A 331 -7.16 -2.13 -22.28
CA ASN A 331 -8.17 -1.09 -22.06
C ASN A 331 -7.91 -0.30 -20.77
N TRP A 332 -6.63 -0.18 -20.38
CA TRP A 332 -6.28 0.45 -19.12
C TRP A 332 -6.67 1.93 -19.12
N SER A 333 -7.33 2.35 -18.04
CA SER A 333 -7.55 3.75 -17.72
C SER A 333 -7.57 3.92 -16.20
N PHE A 334 -7.24 5.12 -15.73
CA PHE A 334 -7.27 5.43 -14.30
C PHE A 334 -8.67 5.22 -13.69
N PHE A 335 -9.73 5.57 -14.43
CA PHE A 335 -11.11 5.33 -14.00
C PHE A 335 -11.45 3.84 -13.89
N ARG A 336 -10.90 3.00 -14.77
CA ARG A 336 -11.08 1.55 -14.69
C ARG A 336 -10.41 0.97 -13.45
N ASP A 337 -9.25 1.48 -13.05
CA ASP A 337 -8.61 1.10 -11.77
C ASP A 337 -9.51 1.45 -10.57
N LEU A 338 -10.06 2.66 -10.53
CA LEU A 338 -10.99 3.07 -9.47
C LEU A 338 -12.23 2.17 -9.42
N HIS A 339 -12.82 1.87 -10.58
CA HIS A 339 -13.96 0.97 -10.66
C HIS A 339 -13.64 -0.46 -10.17
N ILE A 340 -12.45 -1.00 -10.50
CA ILE A 340 -12.00 -2.31 -9.99
C ILE A 340 -11.82 -2.25 -8.47
N LEU A 341 -11.24 -1.18 -7.92
CA LEU A 341 -11.10 -1.02 -6.47
C LEU A 341 -12.46 -0.98 -5.76
N LEU A 342 -13.40 -0.20 -6.26
CA LEU A 342 -14.77 -0.16 -5.72
C LEU A 342 -15.45 -1.53 -5.74
N LYS A 343 -15.35 -2.26 -6.86
CA LYS A 343 -15.84 -3.65 -6.95
C LYS A 343 -15.12 -4.59 -5.99
N THR A 344 -13.84 -4.35 -5.72
CA THR A 344 -13.07 -5.18 -4.77
C THR A 344 -13.66 -5.07 -3.36
N PHE A 345 -14.04 -3.87 -2.92
CA PHE A 345 -14.71 -3.70 -1.62
C PHE A 345 -16.01 -4.50 -1.54
N ASP A 346 -16.86 -4.44 -2.58
CA ASP A 346 -18.11 -5.21 -2.64
C ASP A 346 -17.86 -6.73 -2.55
N VAL A 347 -16.86 -7.22 -3.30
CA VAL A 347 -16.50 -8.64 -3.32
C VAL A 347 -15.93 -9.11 -1.98
N VAL A 348 -15.10 -8.30 -1.32
CA VAL A 348 -14.50 -8.64 -0.02
C VAL A 348 -15.56 -8.63 1.09
N LEU A 349 -16.47 -7.66 1.11
CA LEU A 349 -17.52 -7.57 2.13
C LEU A 349 -18.53 -8.73 2.05
N HIS A 350 -18.90 -9.15 0.83
CA HIS A 350 -19.88 -10.22 0.63
C HIS A 350 -19.27 -11.62 0.60
N GLY A 351 -17.95 -11.77 0.71
CA GLY A 351 -17.27 -13.07 0.75
C GLY A 351 -17.46 -13.95 -0.50
N ARG A 352 -17.95 -13.41 -1.62
CA ARG A 352 -18.28 -14.19 -2.83
C ARG A 352 -17.00 -14.86 -3.37
N GLY A 353 -16.96 -16.19 -3.29
CA GLY A 353 -15.90 -17.04 -3.86
C GLY A 353 -14.65 -17.26 -2.98
N ALA A 354 -14.71 -16.97 -1.68
CA ALA A 354 -13.69 -17.41 -0.72
C ALA A 354 -14.07 -18.78 -0.16
N TYR A 355 -13.30 -19.83 -0.50
CA TYR A 355 -13.40 -21.17 0.10
C TYR A 355 -12.16 -21.43 0.95
#